data_AF-A0AAJ1IDH0-F1
#
_entry.id   AF-A0AAJ1IDH0-F1
#
_cell.length_a   1.000
_cell.length_b   1.000
_cell.length_c   1.000
_cell.angle_alpha   90.00
_cell.angle_beta   90.00
_cell.angle_gamma   90.00
#
_symmetry.space_group_name_H-M   'P 1'
#
loop_
_entity.id
_entity.type
_entity.pdbx_description
1 polymer ?
#
loop_
_entity_poly.entity_id
_entity_poly.type
_entity_poly.pdbx_seq_one_letter_code
_entity_poly.pdbx_strand_id
1 'polypeptide(L)'
;MKYWFADGKITLSDTLGGRGGFLVIYGDIARCSLNNSAGHDDLLRGIAVAGRLNKTEVLGNGIRLFFKYVEDGVVISGVRAIDNERIAAEPAHYAKIIRRVLK
;
A
#
# COMPACT_ATOMS: atom_id res chain seq x y z
N MET A 1 -7.05 2.67 15.41
CA MET A 1 -6.50 3.19 14.15
C MET A 1 -7.61 3.21 13.10
N LYS A 2 -7.90 4.38 12.53
CA LYS A 2 -8.85 4.58 11.42
C LYS A 2 -8.09 4.65 10.08
N TYR A 3 -8.75 4.34 8.97
CA TYR A 3 -8.19 4.42 7.62
C TYR A 3 -9.02 5.36 6.75
N TRP A 4 -8.36 6.23 6.00
CA TRP A 4 -8.99 7.10 5.00
C TRP A 4 -8.39 6.81 3.63
N PHE A 5 -9.24 6.55 2.65
CA PHE A 5 -8.82 6.30 1.28
C PHE A 5 -8.97 7.58 0.47
N ALA A 6 -7.84 8.14 0.05
CA ALA A 6 -7.77 9.36 -0.75
C ALA A 6 -7.79 9.04 -2.25
N ASP A 7 -8.32 9.96 -3.03
CA ASP A 7 -8.37 9.92 -4.49
C ASP A 7 -7.05 10.43 -5.12
N GLY A 8 -5.99 9.65 -4.93
CA GLY A 8 -4.79 9.76 -5.78
C GLY A 8 -3.83 10.93 -5.53
N LYS A 9 -3.78 11.51 -4.32
CA LYS A 9 -2.91 12.68 -4.02
C LYS A 9 -2.16 12.64 -2.69
N ILE A 10 -1.61 11.48 -2.29
CA ILE A 10 -0.58 11.48 -1.23
C ILE A 10 0.78 11.73 -1.89
N THR A 11 1.28 12.96 -1.79
CA THR A 11 2.66 13.30 -2.18
C THR A 11 3.59 13.14 -0.97
N LEU A 12 4.51 12.18 -1.02
CA LEU A 12 5.56 11.98 -0.01
C LEU A 12 6.78 12.86 -0.36
N SER A 13 6.69 14.19 -0.27
CA SER A 13 7.84 15.07 -0.58
C SER A 13 8.84 15.17 0.59
N ASP A 14 10.12 15.16 0.26
CA ASP A 14 11.31 14.96 1.13
C ASP A 14 11.65 16.02 2.19
N THR A 15 10.73 16.87 2.65
CA THR A 15 11.12 17.99 3.56
C THR A 15 10.19 18.31 4.72
N LEU A 16 9.20 17.49 5.04
CA LEU A 16 8.43 17.69 6.28
C LEU A 16 8.15 16.35 6.95
N GLY A 17 8.70 16.20 8.16
CA GLY A 17 8.65 14.99 8.97
C GLY A 17 7.28 14.32 8.96
N GLY A 18 7.25 13.06 8.58
CA GLY A 18 6.02 12.28 8.59
C GLY A 18 6.34 10.81 8.43
N ARG A 19 5.89 9.98 9.39
CA ARG A 19 5.93 8.53 9.27
C ARG A 19 5.00 8.14 8.12
N GLY A 20 5.55 7.68 7.01
CA GLY A 20 4.82 7.25 5.84
C GLY A 20 5.68 6.32 4.99
N GLY A 21 5.13 5.90 3.86
CA GLY A 21 5.89 5.11 2.90
C GLY A 21 5.03 4.37 1.90
N PHE A 22 5.58 3.25 1.44
CA PHE A 22 5.01 2.43 0.38
C PHE A 22 4.34 1.20 0.96
N LEU A 23 3.21 0.82 0.39
CA LEU A 23 2.47 -0.38 0.73
C LEU A 23 2.04 -1.07 -0.57
N VAL A 24 2.14 -2.39 -0.59
CA VAL A 24 1.66 -3.20 -1.72
C VAL A 24 0.79 -4.33 -1.21
N ILE A 25 -0.19 -4.72 -2.02
CA ILE A 25 -1.14 -5.79 -1.73
C ILE A 25 -1.30 -6.67 -2.97
N TYR A 26 -1.27 -7.98 -2.81
CA TYR A 26 -1.62 -8.94 -3.86
C TYR A 26 -2.38 -10.12 -3.22
N GLY A 27 -3.65 -10.29 -3.60
CA GLY A 27 -4.58 -11.14 -2.85
C GLY A 27 -4.67 -10.69 -1.40
N ASP A 28 -4.56 -11.63 -0.46
CA ASP A 28 -4.55 -11.37 0.99
C ASP A 28 -3.17 -11.03 1.57
N ILE A 29 -2.13 -10.94 0.74
CA ILE A 29 -0.75 -10.70 1.17
C ILE A 29 -0.42 -9.22 1.00
N ALA A 30 0.11 -8.59 2.05
CA ALA A 30 0.57 -7.21 2.01
C ALA A 30 1.98 -7.05 2.57
N ARG A 31 2.72 -6.07 2.04
CA ARG A 31 4.03 -5.65 2.54
C ARG A 31 4.14 -4.14 2.49
N CYS A 32 4.80 -3.55 3.48
CA CYS A 32 5.09 -2.11 3.50
C CYS A 32 6.58 -1.84 3.68
N SER A 33 6.99 -0.66 3.24
CA SER A 33 8.27 -0.04 3.54
C SER A 33 8.01 1.31 4.18
N LEU A 34 8.67 1.57 5.31
CA LEU A 34 8.66 2.87 5.97
C LEU A 34 9.84 3.69 5.45
N ASN A 35 9.67 5.02 5.38
CA ASN A 35 10.72 5.96 4.97
C ASN A 35 11.33 5.64 3.59
N ASN A 36 10.52 5.04 2.70
CA ASN A 36 10.89 4.78 1.31
C ASN A 36 12.13 3.90 1.10
N SER A 37 12.50 3.04 2.07
CA SER A 37 13.70 2.20 1.97
C SER A 37 13.62 1.08 0.91
N ALA A 38 12.43 0.82 0.38
CA ALA A 38 12.17 -0.14 -0.70
C ALA A 38 10.93 0.30 -1.48
N GLY A 39 11.02 0.36 -2.80
CA GLY A 39 9.91 0.79 -3.66
C GLY A 39 8.80 -0.25 -3.77
N HIS A 40 7.69 0.10 -4.41
CA HIS A 40 6.57 -0.83 -4.62
C HIS A 40 6.99 -2.11 -5.33
N ASP A 41 7.82 -2.01 -6.36
CA ASP A 41 8.25 -3.17 -7.14
C ASP A 41 9.16 -4.11 -6.33
N ASP A 42 10.01 -3.58 -5.45
CA ASP A 42 10.81 -4.39 -4.54
C ASP A 42 9.93 -5.18 -3.56
N LEU A 43 8.91 -4.51 -3.00
CA LEU A 43 7.96 -5.12 -2.10
C LEU A 43 7.14 -6.22 -2.80
N LEU A 44 6.66 -5.98 -4.03
CA LEU A 44 5.92 -6.96 -4.84
C LEU A 44 6.79 -8.15 -5.21
N ARG A 45 8.07 -7.94 -5.53
CA ARG A 45 9.03 -9.04 -5.74
C ARG A 45 9.19 -9.87 -4.48
N GLY A 46 9.26 -9.22 -3.31
CA GLY A 46 9.27 -9.90 -2.02
C GLY A 46 8.03 -10.77 -1.77
N ILE A 47 6.85 -10.30 -2.17
CA ILE A 47 5.61 -11.12 -2.14
C ILE A 47 5.74 -12.32 -3.06
N ALA A 48 6.15 -12.11 -4.33
CA ALA A 48 6.27 -13.19 -5.29
C ALA A 48 7.24 -14.29 -4.83
N VAL A 49 8.41 -13.91 -4.30
CA VAL A 49 9.41 -14.85 -3.78
C VAL A 49 8.89 -15.61 -2.57
N ALA A 50 8.33 -14.91 -1.58
CA ALA A 50 7.86 -15.55 -0.36
C ALA A 50 6.67 -16.50 -0.60
N GLY A 51 5.79 -16.15 -1.54
CA GLY A 51 4.63 -16.96 -1.91
C GLY A 51 4.89 -18.00 -3.01
N ARG A 52 6.11 -18.05 -3.58
CA ARG A 52 6.43 -18.86 -4.78
C ARG A 52 5.46 -18.61 -5.94
N LEU A 53 5.08 -17.35 -6.14
CA LEU A 53 4.09 -16.91 -7.12
C LEU A 53 4.76 -16.48 -8.43
N ASN A 54 3.98 -16.41 -9.52
CA ASN A 54 4.46 -15.85 -10.78
C ASN A 54 4.78 -14.36 -10.62
N LYS A 55 6.06 -14.02 -10.77
CA LYS A 55 6.55 -12.66 -10.58
C LYS A 55 5.92 -11.64 -11.53
N THR A 56 5.76 -12.00 -12.80
CA THR A 56 5.16 -11.11 -13.81
C THR A 56 3.71 -10.81 -13.46
N GLU A 57 2.98 -11.82 -13.01
CA GLU A 57 1.59 -11.66 -12.57
C GLU A 57 1.47 -10.75 -11.35
N VAL A 58 2.29 -10.98 -10.32
CA VAL A 58 2.30 -10.16 -9.10
C VAL A 58 2.66 -8.71 -9.41
N LEU A 59 3.65 -8.47 -10.28
CA LEU A 59 4.04 -7.11 -10.68
C LEU A 59 2.95 -6.42 -11.50
N GLY A 60 2.29 -7.13 -12.42
CA GLY A 60 1.22 -6.55 -13.24
C GLY A 60 -0.02 -6.22 -12.42
N ASN A 61 -0.44 -7.14 -11.54
CA ASN A 61 -1.75 -7.11 -10.89
C ASN A 61 -1.73 -6.67 -9.42
N GLY A 62 -0.56 -6.56 -8.79
CA GLY A 62 -0.44 -6.10 -7.41
C GLY A 62 -0.86 -4.65 -7.24
N ILE A 63 -1.62 -4.38 -6.18
CA ILE A 63 -2.07 -3.04 -5.76
C ILE A 63 -0.89 -2.30 -5.14
N ARG A 64 -0.75 -1.02 -5.52
CA ARG A 64 0.34 -0.14 -5.07
C ARG A 64 -0.24 1.08 -4.38
N LEU A 65 0.25 1.35 -3.17
CA LEU A 65 -0.30 2.36 -2.28
C LEU A 65 0.80 3.21 -1.67
N PHE A 66 0.51 4.50 -1.55
CA PHE A 66 1.14 5.38 -0.58
C PHE A 66 0.35 5.35 0.72
N PHE A 67 1.04 5.48 1.84
CA PHE A 67 0.40 5.72 3.13
C PHE A 67 1.12 6.78 3.95
N LYS A 68 0.37 7.45 4.83
CA LYS A 68 0.88 8.39 5.81
C LYS A 68 0.13 8.26 7.13
N TYR A 69 0.86 8.19 8.24
CA TYR A 69 0.27 8.29 9.57
C TYR A 69 -0.15 9.74 9.84
N VAL A 70 -1.36 9.90 10.36
CA VAL A 70 -1.94 11.15 10.87
C VAL A 70 -2.37 10.92 12.31
N GLU A 71 -2.68 11.99 13.05
CA GLU A 71 -3.00 11.93 14.49
C GLU A 71 -4.02 10.84 14.84
N ASP A 72 -5.10 10.72 14.05
CA ASP A 72 -6.19 9.78 14.31
C ASP A 72 -6.14 8.45 13.52
N GLY A 73 -5.09 8.22 12.71
CA GLY A 73 -5.01 7.02 11.90
C GLY A 73 -4.08 7.08 10.69
N VAL A 74 -4.51 6.53 9.56
CA VAL A 74 -3.69 6.38 8.36
C VAL A 74 -4.45 6.82 7.11
N VAL A 75 -3.85 7.70 6.32
CA VAL A 75 -4.33 8.06 4.99
C VAL A 75 -3.65 7.15 3.97
N ILE A 76 -4.43 6.58 3.05
CA ILE A 76 -4.01 5.63 2.02
C ILE A 76 -4.38 6.20 0.64
N SER A 77 -3.51 6.06 -0.35
CA SER A 77 -3.79 6.48 -1.73
C SER A 77 -3.16 5.50 -2.72
N GLY A 78 -3.94 5.07 -3.69
CA GLY A 78 -3.47 4.33 -4.87
C GLY A 78 -2.43 5.12 -5.66
N VAL A 79 -1.48 4.39 -6.23
CA VAL A 79 -0.54 4.92 -7.23
C VAL A 79 -1.24 5.09 -8.58
N ARG A 80 -2.15 4.17 -8.92
CA ARG A 80 -2.93 4.17 -10.16
C ARG A 80 -4.41 4.38 -9.86
N ALA A 81 -5.16 4.90 -10.82
CA ALA A 81 -6.62 5.01 -10.72
C ALA A 81 -7.27 3.66 -10.40
N ILE A 82 -6.85 2.59 -11.08
CA ILE A 82 -7.33 1.22 -10.85
C ILE A 82 -7.05 0.68 -9.43
N ASP A 83 -5.99 1.16 -8.77
CA ASP A 83 -5.70 0.77 -7.39
C ASP A 83 -6.72 1.38 -6.42
N ASN A 84 -7.09 2.65 -6.65
CA ASN A 84 -8.13 3.32 -5.89
C ASN A 84 -9.49 2.68 -6.12
N GLU A 85 -9.84 2.37 -7.37
CA GLU A 85 -11.10 1.71 -7.73
C GLU A 85 -11.25 0.35 -7.05
N ARG A 86 -10.19 -0.47 -7.05
CA ARG A 86 -10.20 -1.78 -6.37
C ARG A 86 -10.45 -1.65 -4.86
N ILE A 87 -9.83 -0.66 -4.22
CA ILE A 87 -10.00 -0.44 -2.79
C ILE A 87 -11.39 0.10 -2.46
N ALA A 88 -11.89 1.03 -3.29
CA ALA A 88 -13.21 1.60 -3.14
C ALA A 88 -14.33 0.56 -3.34
N ALA A 89 -14.09 -0.48 -4.13
CA ALA A 89 -15.03 -1.58 -4.31
C ALA A 89 -15.22 -2.42 -3.03
N GLU A 90 -14.15 -2.61 -2.24
CA GLU A 90 -14.18 -3.46 -1.04
C GLU A 90 -13.42 -2.85 0.16
N PRO A 91 -13.79 -1.66 0.64
CA PRO A 91 -12.98 -0.89 1.59
C PRO A 91 -12.76 -1.61 2.93
N ALA A 92 -13.76 -2.39 3.39
CA ALA A 92 -13.65 -3.18 4.62
C ALA A 92 -12.63 -4.32 4.50
N HIS A 93 -12.58 -4.99 3.34
CA HIS A 93 -11.61 -6.06 3.08
C HIS A 93 -10.18 -5.51 3.10
N TYR A 94 -9.93 -4.42 2.36
CA TYR A 94 -8.61 -3.80 2.33
C TYR A 94 -8.22 -3.20 3.68
N ALA A 95 -9.13 -2.55 4.41
CA ALA A 95 -8.85 -2.05 5.76
C ALA A 95 -8.37 -3.19 6.70
N LYS A 96 -8.94 -4.39 6.59
CA LYS A 96 -8.50 -5.57 7.36
C LYS A 96 -7.08 -5.98 7.00
N ILE A 97 -6.73 -6.01 5.71
CA ILE A 97 -5.37 -6.35 5.24
C ILE A 97 -4.36 -5.29 5.72
N ILE A 98 -4.66 -4.01 5.49
CA ILE A 98 -3.79 -2.87 5.83
C ILE A 98 -3.52 -2.84 7.34
N ARG A 99 -4.56 -3.10 8.16
CA ARG A 99 -4.42 -3.17 9.62
C ARG A 99 -3.50 -4.27 10.11
N ARG A 100 -3.30 -5.34 9.33
CA ARG A 100 -2.37 -6.41 9.73
C ARG A 100 -0.91 -6.00 9.56
N VAL A 101 -0.61 -5.13 8.59
CA VAL A 101 0.76 -4.76 8.23
C VAL A 101 1.22 -3.42 8.83
N LEU A 102 0.32 -2.47 9.06
CA LEU A 102 0.64 -1.14 9.61
C LEU A 102 0.35 -1.00 11.13
N LYS A 103 0.55 -2.07 11.91
CA LYS A 103 0.29 -2.04 13.37
C LYS A 103 1.27 -1.15 14.13
#